data_AF-A0A5M6IG47-F1
#
_entry.id   AF-A0A5M6IG47-F1
#
_cell.length_a   1.000
_cell.length_b   1.000
_cell.length_c   1.000
_cell.angle_alpha   90.00
_cell.angle_beta   90.00
_cell.angle_gamma   90.00
#
_symmetry.space_group_name_H-M   'P 1'
#
loop_
_entity.id
_entity.type
_entity.pdbx_description
1 polymer ?
#
loop_
_entity_poly.entity_id
_entity_poly.type
_entity_poly.pdbx_seq_one_letter_code
_entity_poly.pdbx_strand_id
1 'polypeptide(L)'
;MFPAYRITVTTPKVKVDLIPGLDIDNFTIEGTKQRVENLGHAGVLILRGQDGMTKYYEYGRYDAAGLGMVRNVRIPNVKMGDNGYPTRESLANVLREISHKSGHNGRISAGYIAAPGGFLKMRDFAEQRKRANTQPSRTPYSITGNNCLTFAIEVAAAGDIEMPSYWDPRPNGYVGQLQDHFLDLDYDPRTRTFKLESIYP
;
A
#
# COMPACT_ATOMS: atom_id res chain seq x y z
N MET A 1 3.70 -3.90 -3.21
CA MET A 1 4.22 -2.51 -3.17
C MET A 1 4.56 -2.03 -4.57
N PHE A 2 4.54 -0.72 -4.80
CA PHE A 2 4.92 -0.08 -6.04
C PHE A 2 6.19 0.75 -5.83
N PRO A 3 7.38 0.16 -5.99
CA PRO A 3 8.64 0.82 -5.63
C PRO A 3 8.94 2.06 -6.48
N ALA A 4 8.48 2.07 -7.73
CA ALA A 4 8.65 3.19 -8.65
C ALA A 4 7.55 4.26 -8.55
N TYR A 5 6.64 4.17 -7.57
CA TYR A 5 5.53 5.11 -7.44
C TYR A 5 6.01 6.48 -6.97
N ARG A 6 5.61 7.53 -7.69
CA ARG A 6 5.96 8.93 -7.41
C ARG A 6 4.88 9.60 -6.58
N ILE A 7 5.26 10.19 -5.44
CA ILE A 7 4.35 10.91 -4.56
C ILE A 7 4.61 12.41 -4.67
N THR A 8 3.56 13.20 -4.80
CA THR A 8 3.66 14.67 -4.64
C THR A 8 3.62 15.01 -3.15
N VAL A 9 4.68 15.66 -2.66
CA VAL A 9 4.78 16.23 -1.31
C VAL A 9 4.56 17.73 -1.44
N THR A 10 3.68 18.28 -0.60
CA THR A 10 3.47 19.72 -0.50
C THR A 10 3.93 20.17 0.88
N THR A 11 4.94 21.02 0.95
CA THR A 11 5.36 21.70 2.19
C THR A 11 4.54 22.99 2.32
N PRO A 12 3.84 23.21 3.44
CA PRO A 12 3.09 24.44 3.64
C PRO A 12 4.03 25.64 3.74
N LYS A 13 3.52 26.82 3.37
CA LYS A 13 4.17 28.10 3.61
C LYS A 13 4.23 28.35 5.11
N VAL A 14 5.41 28.64 5.65
CA VAL A 14 5.60 28.90 7.08
C VAL A 14 6.13 30.32 7.26
N LYS A 15 5.43 31.12 8.07
CA LYS A 15 5.95 32.40 8.56
C LYS A 15 6.67 32.10 9.87
N VAL A 16 7.97 32.37 9.93
CA VAL A 16 8.78 32.16 11.13
C VAL A 16 8.96 33.51 11.80
N ASP A 17 8.52 33.60 13.05
CA ASP A 17 8.76 34.73 13.93
C ASP A 17 9.87 34.35 14.92
N LEU A 18 11.05 34.93 14.72
CA LEU A 18 12.23 34.61 15.52
C LEU A 18 12.20 35.30 16.90
N ILE A 19 11.52 36.44 17.03
CA ILE A 19 11.45 37.23 18.27
C ILE A 19 10.03 37.78 18.44
N PRO A 20 9.21 37.19 19.34
CA PRO A 20 7.84 37.62 19.54
C PRO A 20 7.74 39.13 19.85
N GLY A 21 7.11 39.90 18.96
CA GLY A 21 6.87 41.34 19.13
C GLY A 21 7.81 42.27 18.35
N LEU A 22 8.76 41.74 17.57
CA LEU A 22 9.64 42.51 16.68
C LEU A 22 9.48 42.04 15.22
N ASP A 23 8.75 42.83 14.41
CA ASP A 23 8.38 42.46 13.03
C ASP A 23 9.57 42.49 12.04
N ILE A 24 10.79 42.80 12.52
CA ILE A 24 11.99 43.01 11.70
C ILE A 24 12.67 41.71 11.24
N ASP A 25 12.39 40.59 11.90
CA ASP A 25 13.06 39.30 11.65
C ASP A 25 12.11 38.23 11.06
N ASN A 26 10.90 38.65 10.68
CA ASN A 26 9.89 37.78 10.10
C ASN A 26 10.26 37.41 8.66
N PHE A 27 10.74 36.19 8.45
CA PHE A 27 10.92 35.65 7.11
C PHE A 27 9.90 34.56 6.80
N THR A 28 9.61 34.45 5.51
CA THR A 28 8.61 33.55 4.99
C THR A 28 9.29 32.46 4.20
N ILE A 29 9.14 31.21 4.64
CA ILE A 29 9.54 30.06 3.86
C ILE A 29 8.39 29.76 2.90
N GLU A 30 8.61 30.00 1.61
CA GLU A 30 7.61 29.69 0.59
C GLU A 30 7.30 28.20 0.56
N GLY A 31 6.02 27.86 0.45
CA GLY A 31 5.59 26.47 0.33
C GLY A 31 6.11 25.86 -0.97
N THR A 32 6.54 24.60 -0.93
CA THR A 32 7.02 23.89 -2.13
C THR A 32 6.10 22.74 -2.49
N LYS A 33 5.92 22.51 -3.79
CA LYS A 33 5.31 21.28 -4.32
C LYS A 33 6.40 20.50 -5.03
N GLN A 34 6.84 19.40 -4.45
CA GLN A 34 7.88 18.55 -5.01
C GLN A 34 7.31 17.17 -5.31
N ARG A 35 7.60 16.64 -6.50
CA ARG A 35 7.40 15.21 -6.79
C ARG A 35 8.61 14.48 -6.26
N VAL A 36 8.43 13.77 -5.15
CA VAL A 36 9.49 12.99 -4.53
C VAL A 36 9.37 11.57 -5.06
N GLU A 37 10.42 11.14 -5.75
CA GLU A 37 10.59 9.75 -6.15
C GLU A 37 10.98 8.91 -4.92
N ASN A 38 10.72 7.60 -4.93
CA ASN A 38 11.15 6.65 -3.90
C ASN A 38 10.44 6.65 -2.54
N LEU A 39 9.31 7.35 -2.39
CA LEU A 39 8.44 7.12 -1.22
C LEU A 39 7.60 5.84 -1.37
N GLY A 40 7.29 5.44 -2.60
CA GLY A 40 6.55 4.20 -2.90
C GLY A 40 5.07 4.24 -2.52
N HIS A 41 4.30 3.29 -3.03
CA HIS A 41 2.90 3.10 -2.64
C HIS A 41 2.64 1.65 -2.26
N ALA A 42 1.74 1.43 -1.30
CA ALA A 42 1.42 0.11 -0.78
C ALA A 42 -0.09 -0.14 -0.80
N GLY A 43 -0.43 -1.39 -1.08
CA GLY A 43 -1.78 -1.93 -1.00
C GLY A 43 -1.68 -3.39 -0.59
N VAL A 44 -2.82 -3.97 -0.24
CA VAL A 44 -2.95 -5.35 0.22
C VAL A 44 -3.90 -6.10 -0.69
N LEU A 45 -3.41 -7.22 -1.23
CA LEU A 45 -4.17 -8.18 -2.01
C LEU A 45 -4.51 -9.36 -1.12
N ILE A 46 -5.80 -9.59 -0.88
CA ILE A 46 -6.31 -10.66 -0.03
C ILE A 46 -6.99 -11.69 -0.92
N LEU A 47 -6.53 -12.94 -0.85
CA LEU A 47 -7.04 -14.06 -1.62
C LEU A 47 -7.73 -15.08 -0.71
N ARG A 48 -8.88 -15.58 -1.13
CA ARG A 48 -9.56 -16.70 -0.47
C ARG A 48 -9.17 -18.01 -1.15
N GLY A 49 -8.45 -18.87 -0.44
CA GLY A 49 -7.94 -20.12 -0.99
C GLY A 49 -9.02 -21.12 -1.45
N GLN A 50 -10.24 -21.04 -0.90
CA GLN A 50 -11.33 -21.97 -1.25
C GLN A 50 -11.87 -21.79 -2.67
N ASP A 51 -11.99 -20.55 -3.14
CA ASP A 51 -12.70 -20.22 -4.39
C ASP A 51 -12.05 -19.12 -5.22
N GLY A 52 -10.89 -18.62 -4.80
CA GLY A 52 -10.15 -17.56 -5.49
C GLY A 52 -10.76 -16.17 -5.33
N MET A 53 -11.72 -15.98 -4.41
CA MET A 53 -12.27 -14.64 -4.15
C MET A 53 -11.12 -13.68 -3.81
N THR A 54 -11.08 -12.57 -4.53
CA THR A 54 -9.96 -11.64 -4.49
C THR A 54 -10.45 -10.26 -4.09
N LYS A 55 -9.75 -9.63 -3.16
CA LYS A 55 -9.99 -8.24 -2.75
C LYS A 55 -8.68 -7.48 -2.71
N TYR A 56 -8.71 -6.25 -3.20
CA TYR A 56 -7.57 -5.35 -3.11
C TYR A 56 -7.97 -4.05 -2.44
N TYR A 57 -7.21 -3.69 -1.41
CA TYR A 57 -7.39 -2.48 -0.65
C TYR A 57 -6.12 -1.66 -0.63
N GLU A 58 -6.27 -0.35 -0.60
CA GLU A 58 -5.16 0.57 -0.46
C GLU A 58 -5.59 1.81 0.32
N TYR A 59 -4.68 2.36 1.10
CA TYR A 59 -4.89 3.61 1.82
C TYR A 59 -3.96 4.68 1.24
N GLY A 60 -4.46 5.89 1.08
CA GLY A 60 -3.68 6.97 0.50
C GLY A 60 -4.44 8.29 0.46
N ARG A 61 -3.74 9.37 0.11
CA ARG A 61 -4.28 10.73 -0.04
C ARG A 61 -5.11 10.84 -1.32
N TYR A 62 -6.29 10.24 -1.31
CA TYR A 62 -7.19 10.17 -2.44
C TYR A 62 -8.38 11.14 -2.34
N ASP A 63 -8.62 11.69 -1.15
CA ASP A 63 -9.60 12.72 -0.89
C ASP A 63 -9.02 14.11 -1.14
N ALA A 64 -9.89 15.07 -1.48
CA ALA A 64 -9.49 16.45 -1.76
C ALA A 64 -8.86 17.15 -0.54
N ALA A 65 -9.24 16.76 0.67
CA ALA A 65 -8.69 17.29 1.92
C ALA A 65 -7.32 16.67 2.29
N GLY A 66 -6.87 15.63 1.57
CA GLY A 66 -5.59 14.96 1.82
C GLY A 66 -5.51 14.23 3.16
N LEU A 67 -6.64 14.00 3.84
CA LEU A 67 -6.71 13.31 5.13
C LEU A 67 -6.47 11.81 5.00
N GLY A 68 -6.44 11.29 3.79
CA GLY A 68 -6.32 9.88 3.48
C GLY A 68 -7.66 9.17 3.54
N MET A 69 -7.83 8.20 2.66
CA MET A 69 -8.98 7.30 2.65
C MET A 69 -8.58 5.91 2.15
N VAL A 70 -9.31 4.89 2.61
CA VAL A 70 -9.18 3.53 2.09
C VAL A 70 -10.00 3.39 0.82
N ARG A 71 -9.43 2.79 -0.23
CA ARG A 71 -10.14 2.37 -1.44
C ARG A 71 -10.21 0.86 -1.50
N ASN A 72 -11.31 0.36 -2.05
CA ASN A 72 -11.45 -1.03 -2.50
C ASN A 72 -11.47 -0.98 -4.03
N VAL A 73 -10.38 -1.41 -4.67
CA VAL A 73 -10.26 -1.32 -6.12
C VAL A 73 -10.80 -2.62 -6.73
N ARG A 74 -11.74 -2.48 -7.66
CA ARG A 74 -12.34 -3.64 -8.33
C ARG A 74 -11.32 -4.31 -9.25
N ILE A 75 -11.02 -5.56 -8.93
CA ILE A 75 -10.12 -6.46 -9.66
C ILE A 75 -10.79 -7.82 -9.88
N PRO A 76 -10.37 -8.60 -10.90
CA PRO A 76 -10.90 -9.94 -11.10
C PRO A 76 -10.51 -10.88 -9.95
N ASN A 77 -11.28 -11.95 -9.78
CA ASN A 77 -10.88 -13.06 -8.92
C ASN A 77 -9.75 -13.86 -9.58
N VAL A 78 -8.84 -14.38 -8.77
CA VAL A 78 -7.91 -15.42 -9.22
C VAL A 78 -8.65 -16.72 -9.46
N LYS A 79 -8.09 -17.56 -10.33
CA LYS A 79 -8.51 -18.95 -10.48
C LYS A 79 -7.60 -19.79 -9.60
N MET A 80 -8.16 -20.62 -8.72
CA MET A 80 -7.38 -21.59 -7.95
C MET A 80 -6.99 -22.76 -8.85
N GLY A 81 -5.75 -23.21 -8.73
CA GLY A 81 -5.26 -24.44 -9.33
C GLY A 81 -5.39 -25.62 -8.36
N ASP A 82 -5.17 -26.83 -8.89
CA ASP A 82 -5.33 -28.08 -8.13
C ASP A 82 -4.31 -28.23 -7.00
N ASN A 83 -3.22 -27.46 -7.05
CA ASN A 83 -2.20 -27.39 -6.00
C ASN A 83 -2.59 -26.51 -4.80
N GLY A 84 -3.80 -25.94 -4.79
CA GLY A 84 -4.27 -25.05 -3.71
C GLY A 84 -3.75 -23.62 -3.79
N TYR A 85 -3.00 -23.27 -4.84
CA TYR A 85 -2.53 -21.91 -5.11
C TYR A 85 -3.28 -21.29 -6.29
N PRO A 86 -3.32 -19.95 -6.41
CA PRO A 86 -3.78 -19.29 -7.63
C PRO A 86 -3.01 -19.83 -8.85
N THR A 87 -3.64 -19.93 -10.01
CA THR A 87 -2.87 -20.21 -11.24
C THR A 87 -1.97 -19.02 -11.56
N ARG A 88 -0.77 -19.30 -12.08
CA ARG A 88 0.20 -18.27 -12.49
C ARG A 88 -0.43 -17.20 -13.38
N GLU A 89 -1.20 -17.63 -14.38
CA GLU A 89 -1.86 -16.74 -15.33
C GLU A 89 -2.90 -15.83 -14.66
N SER A 90 -3.75 -16.39 -13.78
CA SER A 90 -4.79 -15.60 -13.13
C SER A 90 -4.23 -14.59 -12.13
N LEU A 91 -3.19 -14.98 -11.37
CA LEU A 91 -2.52 -14.07 -10.46
C LEU A 91 -1.74 -12.98 -11.21
N ALA A 92 -1.03 -13.33 -12.28
CA ALA A 92 -0.36 -12.34 -13.12
C ALA A 92 -1.36 -11.34 -13.74
N ASN A 93 -2.55 -11.80 -14.14
CA ASN A 93 -3.61 -10.91 -14.63
C ASN A 93 -4.13 -9.97 -13.54
N VAL A 94 -4.33 -10.46 -12.32
CA VAL A 94 -4.70 -9.63 -11.17
C VAL A 94 -3.63 -8.56 -10.89
N LEU A 95 -2.34 -8.93 -10.87
CA LEU A 95 -1.24 -7.99 -10.65
C LEU A 95 -1.12 -6.95 -11.77
N ARG A 96 -1.40 -7.34 -13.02
CA ARG A 96 -1.52 -6.40 -14.15
C ARG A 96 -2.59 -5.35 -13.92
N GLU A 97 -3.79 -5.79 -13.50
CA GLU A 97 -4.91 -4.89 -13.22
C GLU A 97 -4.61 -3.95 -12.05
N ILE A 98 -3.97 -4.45 -10.99
CA ILE A 98 -3.53 -3.65 -9.84
C ILE A 98 -2.48 -2.61 -10.28
N SER A 99 -1.46 -3.02 -11.03
CA SER A 99 -0.43 -2.11 -11.56
C SER A 99 -1.03 -1.00 -12.41
N HIS A 100 -1.98 -1.35 -13.29
CA HIS A 100 -2.66 -0.37 -14.14
C HIS A 100 -3.53 0.61 -13.34
N LYS A 101 -4.34 0.12 -12.40
CA LYS A 101 -5.33 0.94 -11.68
C LYS A 101 -4.75 1.73 -10.50
N SER A 102 -3.72 1.20 -9.85
CA SER A 102 -3.20 1.74 -8.59
C SER A 102 -1.70 2.03 -8.62
N GLY A 103 -0.96 1.37 -9.51
CA GLY A 103 0.50 1.43 -9.57
C GLY A 103 1.10 2.34 -10.65
N HIS A 104 0.27 3.09 -11.40
CA HIS A 104 0.70 3.86 -12.58
C HIS A 104 1.48 3.04 -13.61
N ASN A 105 1.05 1.79 -13.87
CA ASN A 105 1.75 0.83 -14.73
C ASN A 105 3.20 0.54 -14.27
N GLY A 106 3.47 0.72 -12.98
CA GLY A 106 4.75 0.41 -12.35
C GLY A 106 4.88 -1.07 -11.99
N ARG A 107 6.13 -1.49 -11.73
CA ARG A 107 6.43 -2.81 -11.18
C ARG A 107 5.77 -3.01 -9.82
N ILE A 108 5.47 -4.25 -9.50
CA ILE A 108 5.01 -4.69 -8.19
C ILE A 108 6.09 -5.59 -7.59
N SER A 109 6.43 -5.32 -6.33
CA SER A 109 7.21 -6.21 -5.47
C SER A 109 6.44 -6.44 -4.17
N ALA A 110 6.32 -7.67 -3.72
CA ALA A 110 5.50 -8.06 -2.59
C ALA A 110 6.02 -9.35 -1.93
N GLY A 111 5.67 -9.56 -0.67
CA GLY A 111 5.71 -10.88 -0.04
C GLY A 111 4.39 -11.62 -0.26
N TYR A 112 4.46 -12.90 -0.60
CA TYR A 112 3.30 -13.80 -0.65
C TYR A 112 3.21 -14.58 0.66
N ILE A 113 2.11 -14.38 1.40
CA ILE A 113 1.97 -14.85 2.78
C ILE A 113 0.75 -15.75 2.88
N ALA A 114 0.93 -16.95 3.43
CA ALA A 114 -0.18 -17.84 3.77
C ALA A 114 -0.86 -17.33 5.05
N ALA A 115 -2.18 -17.17 5.01
CA ALA A 115 -2.98 -16.68 6.14
C ALA A 115 -4.19 -17.59 6.42
N PRO A 116 -3.98 -18.77 7.04
CA PRO A 116 -5.06 -19.72 7.31
C PRO A 116 -6.20 -19.07 8.10
N GLY A 117 -7.42 -19.09 7.55
CA GLY A 117 -8.59 -18.46 8.18
C GLY A 117 -8.61 -16.92 8.20
N GLY A 118 -7.55 -16.25 7.71
CA GLY A 118 -7.40 -14.79 7.83
C GLY A 118 -8.28 -13.97 6.88
N PHE A 119 -8.79 -14.55 5.78
CA PHE A 119 -9.48 -13.81 4.71
C PHE A 119 -10.59 -12.88 5.22
N LEU A 120 -11.51 -13.40 6.05
CA LEU A 120 -12.63 -12.61 6.55
C LEU A 120 -12.16 -11.51 7.51
N LYS A 121 -11.23 -11.83 8.41
CA LYS A 121 -10.71 -10.86 9.39
C LYS A 121 -10.02 -9.68 8.69
N MET A 122 -9.12 -9.97 7.74
CA MET A 122 -8.41 -8.96 6.96
C MET A 122 -9.38 -8.09 6.14
N ARG A 123 -10.34 -8.72 5.45
CA ARG A 123 -11.36 -8.01 4.67
C ARG A 123 -12.22 -7.12 5.55
N ASP A 124 -12.69 -7.62 6.68
CA ASP A 124 -13.63 -6.91 7.55
C ASP A 124 -12.95 -5.73 8.23
N PHE A 125 -11.68 -5.88 8.64
CA PHE A 125 -10.86 -4.76 9.08
C PHE A 125 -10.72 -3.68 8.00
N ALA A 126 -10.37 -4.07 6.77
CA ALA A 126 -10.22 -3.13 5.66
C ALA A 126 -11.54 -2.40 5.33
N GLU A 127 -12.66 -3.11 5.31
CA GLU A 127 -13.98 -2.51 5.10
C GLU A 127 -14.40 -1.62 6.28
N GLN A 128 -14.06 -1.97 7.53
CA GLN A 128 -14.28 -1.09 8.68
C GLN A 128 -13.51 0.22 8.55
N ARG A 129 -12.20 0.15 8.24
CA ARG A 129 -11.37 1.35 7.99
C ARG A 129 -11.90 2.18 6.82
N LYS A 130 -12.43 1.54 5.78
CA LYS A 130 -13.08 2.22 4.66
C LYS A 130 -14.41 2.89 5.05
N ARG A 131 -15.24 2.29 5.90
CA ARG A 131 -16.45 2.93 6.43
C ARG A 131 -16.11 4.19 7.23
N ALA A 132 -14.95 4.22 7.90
CA ALA A 132 -14.47 5.39 8.61
C ALA A 132 -14.03 6.56 7.69
N ASN A 133 -13.97 6.38 6.37
CA ASN A 133 -13.64 7.46 5.42
C ASN A 133 -14.59 8.66 5.48
N THR A 134 -15.82 8.49 5.97
CA THR A 134 -16.79 9.59 6.11
C THR A 134 -16.75 10.23 7.50
N GLN A 135 -15.99 9.68 8.44
CA GLN A 135 -15.89 10.20 9.80
C GLN A 135 -14.94 11.40 9.83
N PRO A 136 -15.37 12.58 10.33
CA PRO A 136 -14.50 13.75 10.47
C PRO A 136 -13.36 13.55 11.46
N SER A 137 -13.57 12.68 12.46
CA SER A 137 -12.59 12.35 13.51
C SER A 137 -11.59 11.26 13.12
N ARG A 138 -11.61 10.77 11.87
CA ARG A 138 -10.67 9.73 11.43
C ARG A 138 -9.23 10.21 11.56
N THR A 139 -8.33 9.30 11.89
CA THR A 139 -6.89 9.58 11.91
C THR A 139 -6.46 10.11 10.54
N PRO A 140 -5.85 11.31 10.46
CA PRO A 140 -5.39 11.86 9.19
C PRO A 140 -4.17 11.08 8.69
N TYR A 141 -3.93 11.16 7.39
CA TYR A 141 -2.75 10.59 6.77
C TYR A 141 -1.48 11.23 7.35
N SER A 142 -0.48 10.42 7.66
CA SER A 142 0.85 10.85 8.07
C SER A 142 1.91 10.00 7.38
N ILE A 143 2.92 10.63 6.78
CA ILE A 143 4.03 9.93 6.10
C ILE A 143 4.76 8.99 7.07
N THR A 144 4.85 9.33 8.36
CA THR A 144 5.60 8.57 9.38
C THR A 144 4.73 7.67 10.24
N GLY A 145 3.41 7.78 10.15
CA GLY A 145 2.45 7.04 10.97
C GLY A 145 1.38 6.42 10.10
N ASN A 146 0.16 6.98 10.13
CA ASN A 146 -0.96 6.47 9.36
C ASN A 146 -0.79 6.68 7.84
N ASN A 147 -0.18 5.72 7.15
CA ASN A 147 0.10 5.75 5.70
C ASN A 147 -0.29 4.42 5.02
N CYS A 148 0.02 4.31 3.73
CA CYS A 148 -0.29 3.14 2.92
C CYS A 148 0.37 1.86 3.44
N LEU A 149 1.59 1.95 3.98
CA LEU A 149 2.33 0.83 4.53
C LEU A 149 1.73 0.37 5.86
N THR A 150 1.51 1.29 6.81
CA THR A 150 0.95 0.91 8.11
C THR A 150 -0.45 0.32 7.96
N PHE A 151 -1.25 0.83 7.03
CA PHE A 151 -2.53 0.21 6.69
C PHE A 151 -2.39 -1.24 6.21
N ALA A 152 -1.43 -1.53 5.33
CA ALA A 152 -1.19 -2.91 4.87
C ALA A 152 -0.74 -3.83 6.01
N ILE A 153 0.11 -3.33 6.92
CA ILE A 153 0.56 -4.05 8.12
C ILE A 153 -0.60 -4.31 9.07
N GLU A 154 -1.44 -3.31 9.35
CA GLU A 154 -2.64 -3.44 10.20
C GLU A 154 -3.63 -4.47 9.64
N VAL A 155 -3.83 -4.49 8.31
CA VAL A 155 -4.67 -5.49 7.64
C VAL A 155 -4.07 -6.88 7.83
N ALA A 156 -2.77 -7.06 7.63
CA ALA A 156 -2.10 -8.35 7.83
C ALA A 156 -2.22 -8.83 9.29
N ALA A 157 -1.99 -7.93 10.25
CA ALA A 157 -2.13 -8.21 11.68
C ALA A 157 -3.55 -8.63 12.06
N ALA A 158 -4.59 -8.04 11.45
CA ALA A 158 -5.97 -8.48 11.64
C ALA A 158 -6.21 -9.92 11.16
N GLY A 159 -5.40 -10.41 10.22
CA GLY A 159 -5.37 -11.80 9.76
C GLY A 159 -4.48 -12.73 10.60
N ASP A 160 -4.04 -12.30 11.79
CA ASP A 160 -3.10 -12.99 12.67
C ASP A 160 -1.71 -13.23 12.03
N ILE A 161 -1.32 -12.37 11.07
CA ILE A 161 0.00 -12.42 10.43
C ILE A 161 0.96 -11.53 11.22
N GLU A 162 2.04 -12.11 11.73
CA GLU A 162 3.13 -11.35 12.32
C GLU A 162 4.02 -10.77 11.20
N MET A 163 4.03 -9.44 11.11
CA MET A 163 4.78 -8.71 10.10
C MET A 163 6.16 -8.31 10.67
N PRO A 164 7.23 -8.34 9.86
CA PRO A 164 8.55 -7.93 10.34
C PRO A 164 8.54 -6.49 10.86
N SER A 165 9.35 -6.21 11.88
CA SER A 165 9.47 -4.86 12.44
C SER A 165 9.95 -3.87 11.40
N TYR A 166 9.30 -2.71 11.27
CA TYR A 166 9.70 -1.66 10.34
C TYR A 166 10.37 -0.51 11.10
N TRP A 167 11.61 -0.20 10.70
CA TRP A 167 12.33 0.99 11.17
C TRP A 167 12.20 2.16 10.19
N ASP A 168 11.91 1.86 8.92
CA ASP A 168 11.64 2.83 7.86
C ASP A 168 10.16 2.74 7.46
N PRO A 169 9.35 3.80 7.67
CA PRO A 169 7.94 3.80 7.31
C PRO A 169 7.68 3.90 5.80
N ARG A 170 8.73 3.95 4.97
CA ARG A 170 8.62 4.01 3.51
C ARG A 170 8.45 2.61 2.91
N PRO A 171 7.42 2.38 2.08
CA PRO A 171 7.23 1.14 1.31
C PRO A 171 8.51 0.58 0.68
N ASN A 172 9.32 1.42 0.02
CA ASN A 172 10.50 0.96 -0.72
C ASN A 172 11.54 0.25 0.14
N GLY A 173 11.72 0.67 1.39
CA GLY A 173 12.66 0.03 2.31
C GLY A 173 12.10 -1.26 2.92
N TYR A 174 10.78 -1.33 3.10
CA TYR A 174 10.13 -2.46 3.76
C TYR A 174 9.88 -3.66 2.85
N VAL A 175 9.74 -3.47 1.54
CA VAL A 175 9.49 -4.59 0.62
C VAL A 175 10.61 -5.62 0.61
N GLY A 176 11.88 -5.19 0.72
CA GLY A 176 13.01 -6.11 0.85
C GLY A 176 12.92 -6.94 2.13
N GLN A 177 12.56 -6.31 3.25
CA GLN A 177 12.38 -7.02 4.53
C GLN A 177 11.24 -8.04 4.46
N LEU A 178 10.15 -7.74 3.74
CA LEU A 178 9.09 -8.70 3.51
C LEU A 178 9.57 -9.90 2.70
N GLN A 179 10.36 -9.65 1.66
CA GLN A 179 10.93 -10.68 0.79
C GLN A 179 12.00 -11.53 1.50
N ASP A 180 12.68 -10.97 2.51
CA ASP A 180 13.59 -11.75 3.37
C ASP A 180 12.84 -12.72 4.32
N HIS A 181 11.55 -12.46 4.61
CA HIS A 181 10.75 -13.24 5.58
C HIS A 181 9.66 -14.10 4.93
N PHE A 182 9.25 -13.76 3.71
CA PHE A 182 8.14 -14.39 2.99
C PHE A 182 8.50 -14.57 1.52
N LEU A 183 7.76 -15.47 0.84
CA LEU A 183 8.02 -15.78 -0.57
C LEU A 183 7.96 -14.53 -1.46
N ASP A 184 8.98 -14.39 -2.31
CA ASP A 184 9.03 -13.29 -3.28
C ASP A 184 7.89 -13.35 -4.27
N LEU A 185 7.17 -12.23 -4.43
CA LEU A 185 6.25 -12.00 -5.53
C LEU A 185 6.62 -10.71 -6.28
N ASP A 186 7.11 -10.87 -7.51
CA ASP A 186 7.44 -9.76 -8.40
C ASP A 186 6.65 -9.83 -9.72
N TYR A 187 6.21 -8.65 -10.16
CA TYR A 187 5.55 -8.49 -11.45
C TYR A 187 5.99 -7.21 -12.15
N ASP A 188 6.44 -7.35 -13.40
CA ASP A 188 6.74 -6.23 -14.30
C ASP A 188 5.69 -6.17 -15.42
N PRO A 189 4.80 -5.14 -15.44
CA PRO A 189 3.79 -5.00 -16.49
C PRO A 189 4.38 -4.71 -17.88
N ARG A 190 5.60 -4.15 -17.96
CA ARG A 190 6.23 -3.75 -19.23
C ARG A 190 6.76 -4.96 -19.98
N THR A 191 7.44 -5.85 -19.27
CA THR A 191 7.98 -7.10 -19.83
C THR A 191 7.01 -8.27 -19.67
N ARG A 192 5.92 -8.09 -18.91
CA ARG A 192 4.99 -9.14 -18.47
C ARG A 192 5.68 -10.27 -17.71
N THR A 193 6.81 -9.95 -17.06
CA THR A 193 7.55 -10.90 -16.24
C THR A 193 6.81 -11.09 -14.91
N PHE A 194 6.59 -12.34 -14.54
CA PHE A 194 6.01 -12.74 -13.27
C PHE A 194 6.95 -13.75 -12.60
N LYS A 195 7.30 -13.49 -11.34
CA LYS A 195 8.09 -14.36 -10.48
C LYS A 195 7.32 -14.54 -9.17
N LEU A 196 7.05 -15.80 -8.80
CA LEU A 196 6.64 -16.18 -7.45
C LEU A 196 7.56 -17.29 -7.01
N GLU A 197 8.28 -17.08 -5.91
CA GLU A 197 9.29 -18.02 -5.44
C GLU A 197 8.70 -19.40 -5.13
N SER A 198 9.30 -20.45 -5.67
CA SER A 198 9.10 -21.87 -5.34
C SER A 198 7.68 -22.47 -5.47
N ILE A 199 6.69 -21.71 -5.95
CA ILE A 199 5.29 -22.20 -6.10
C ILE A 199 4.98 -22.72 -7.51
N TYR A 200 5.62 -22.16 -8.55
CA TYR A 200 5.41 -22.59 -9.93
C TYR A 200 6.71 -23.17 -10.51
N PRO A 201 6.63 -24.24 -11.32
CA PRO A 201 7.77 -24.76 -12.08
C PRO A 201 8.25 -23.80 -13.17
#